data_AF-A0A9E3X765-F1
#
_entry.id   AF-A0A9E3X765-F1
#
_cell.length_a   1.000
_cell.length_b   1.000
_cell.length_c   1.000
_cell.angle_alpha   90.00
_cell.angle_beta   90.00
_cell.angle_gamma   90.00
#
_symmetry.space_group_name_H-M   'P 1'
#
loop_
_entity.id
_entity.type
_entity.pdbx_description
1 polymer ?
#
loop_
_entity_poly.entity_id
_entity_poly.type
_entity_poly.pdbx_seq_one_letter_code
_entity_poly.pdbx_strand_id
1 'polypeptide(L)'
;MSFPSPLQLRQTNLRWYCRSALLVVFLSVLFWPTGVAQAATFTVTNTNDSGSGSLRQAILDANARSGVDVILFNLGSSVQTIRPNSALPTITDTVEINALGGSTCATMPPQPRVLLDGSGAGNGASGFRINANTSRIVGFYITKFSGDGITINANGVGVACNVIGLNNNGTAAGNINYGIKIGGNNTIIGWLGSLTGNVVSDNSFGIVIEDAFSGNVIRGNFIGTTIDGSGDRGNKNAGVGIAFGATGTTVGGSITADRNVISGNDTEGVYLISDGGNNQVSGNFIGLNAAGTSGIPNTLNGIFFEDSDNNTIGGTRSGEGNRIAFNRE
;
A
#
# COMPACT_ATOMS: atom_id res chain seq x y z
N MET A 1 33.40 78.79 -4.73
CA MET A 1 34.69 78.20 -4.32
C MET A 1 34.54 76.70 -4.40
N SER A 2 35.09 76.13 -5.46
CA SER A 2 34.94 74.74 -5.90
C SER A 2 36.31 74.07 -5.83
N PHE A 3 36.39 72.95 -5.12
CA PHE A 3 37.52 72.03 -5.22
C PHE A 3 37.08 70.75 -5.92
N PRO A 4 37.73 70.40 -7.03
CA PRO A 4 37.94 69.01 -7.39
C PRO A 4 39.44 68.73 -7.60
N SER A 5 39.92 67.52 -7.28
CA SER A 5 40.85 66.81 -8.17
C SER A 5 41.12 65.34 -7.77
N PRO A 6 41.42 64.46 -8.75
CA PRO A 6 41.54 63.00 -8.67
C PRO A 6 43.00 62.51 -8.80
N LEU A 7 43.26 61.18 -8.76
CA LEU A 7 44.39 60.57 -9.50
C LEU A 7 44.28 59.03 -9.67
N GLN A 8 44.54 58.60 -10.91
CA GLN A 8 44.58 57.24 -11.47
C GLN A 8 45.98 56.58 -11.37
N LEU A 9 46.06 55.33 -11.89
CA LEU A 9 47.24 54.58 -12.43
C LEU A 9 47.85 53.57 -11.43
N ARG A 10 48.27 52.33 -11.78
CA ARG A 10 48.73 51.75 -13.06
C ARG A 10 48.82 50.21 -12.93
N GLN A 11 48.51 49.47 -13.99
CA GLN A 11 49.02 48.11 -14.22
C GLN A 11 50.52 48.16 -14.58
N THR A 12 51.34 47.21 -14.11
CA THR A 12 52.40 46.54 -14.91
C THR A 12 53.17 45.45 -14.12
N ASN A 13 53.18 44.25 -14.68
CA ASN A 13 54.29 43.31 -14.89
C ASN A 13 55.14 42.78 -13.70
N LEU A 14 55.04 41.47 -13.45
CA LEU A 14 56.23 40.63 -13.26
C LEU A 14 55.99 39.26 -13.93
N ARG A 15 56.61 39.04 -15.10
CA ARG A 15 56.82 37.73 -15.72
C ARG A 15 58.24 37.30 -15.39
N TRP A 16 58.47 36.10 -14.85
CA TRP A 16 59.62 35.24 -15.19
C TRP A 16 59.25 33.76 -15.01
N TYR A 17 59.71 32.96 -15.97
CA TYR A 17 59.35 31.59 -16.32
C TYR A 17 59.92 30.51 -15.38
N CYS A 18 59.22 29.39 -15.25
CA CYS A 18 59.88 28.08 -15.26
C CYS A 18 59.06 27.09 -16.11
N ARG A 19 59.79 26.29 -16.90
CA ARG A 19 59.33 25.56 -18.09
C ARG A 19 58.86 24.13 -17.76
N SER A 20 58.01 23.60 -18.66
CA SER A 20 57.91 22.19 -19.07
C SER A 20 57.26 21.16 -18.12
N ALA A 21 56.01 20.79 -18.42
CA ALA A 21 55.61 19.38 -18.57
C ALA A 21 54.26 19.30 -19.29
N LEU A 22 54.28 18.75 -20.50
CA LEU A 22 53.12 18.33 -21.27
C LEU A 22 52.60 17.03 -20.61
N LEU A 23 51.39 17.02 -20.07
CA LEU A 23 50.69 15.78 -19.72
C LEU A 23 49.31 15.81 -20.36
N VAL A 24 49.19 15.17 -21.52
CA VAL A 24 47.92 14.85 -22.16
C VAL A 24 47.29 13.71 -21.37
N VAL A 25 46.36 14.02 -20.48
CA VAL A 25 45.43 13.01 -19.95
C VAL A 25 44.20 13.06 -20.83
N PHE A 26 44.13 12.15 -21.80
CA PHE A 26 42.87 11.75 -22.41
C PHE A 26 42.04 11.08 -21.33
N LEU A 27 41.27 11.86 -20.57
CA LEU A 27 40.19 11.31 -19.76
C LEU A 27 39.06 11.03 -20.75
N SER A 28 38.94 9.78 -21.17
CA SER A 28 37.72 9.28 -21.77
C SER A 28 36.61 9.51 -20.75
N VAL A 29 35.82 10.55 -20.97
CA VAL A 29 34.49 10.66 -20.38
C VAL A 29 33.70 9.52 -21.03
N LEU A 30 33.76 8.35 -20.42
CA LEU A 30 32.74 7.34 -20.55
C LEU A 30 31.45 8.05 -20.12
N PHE A 31 30.71 8.54 -21.11
CA PHE A 31 29.29 8.81 -20.96
C PHE A 31 28.68 7.48 -20.54
N TRP A 32 28.52 7.26 -19.24
CA TRP A 32 27.53 6.30 -18.77
C TRP A 32 26.21 6.96 -19.15
N PRO A 33 25.41 6.39 -20.06
CA PRO A 33 24.04 6.84 -20.13
C PRO A 33 23.44 6.43 -18.79
N THR A 34 23.34 7.37 -17.85
CA THR A 34 22.28 7.31 -16.85
C THR A 34 20.99 7.61 -17.60
N GLY A 35 20.62 6.70 -18.51
CA GLY A 35 19.26 6.60 -18.96
C GLY A 35 18.49 6.24 -17.71
N VAL A 36 17.76 7.20 -17.16
CA VAL A 36 16.63 6.88 -16.31
C VAL A 36 15.78 5.98 -17.18
N ALA A 37 15.75 4.67 -16.89
CA ALA A 37 14.98 3.74 -17.67
C ALA A 37 13.53 4.26 -17.67
N GLN A 38 13.03 4.65 -18.85
CA GLN A 38 11.68 5.15 -19.00
C GLN A 38 10.73 4.04 -18.55
N ALA A 39 9.80 4.37 -17.65
CA ALA A 39 8.79 3.43 -17.19
C ALA A 39 8.05 2.82 -18.40
N ALA A 40 8.05 1.49 -18.53
CA ALA A 40 7.26 0.86 -19.57
C ALA A 40 5.79 0.84 -19.13
N THR A 41 4.87 1.20 -20.02
CA THR A 41 3.43 1.10 -19.76
C THR A 41 2.86 -0.11 -20.49
N PHE A 42 2.31 -1.05 -19.75
CA PHE A 42 1.53 -2.17 -20.28
C PHE A 42 0.04 -1.91 -20.06
N THR A 43 -0.76 -2.10 -21.11
CA THR A 43 -2.21 -1.87 -21.04
C THR A 43 -2.94 -3.20 -21.13
N VAL A 44 -3.74 -3.49 -20.11
CA VAL A 44 -4.70 -4.60 -20.11
C VAL A 44 -5.94 -4.16 -20.91
N THR A 45 -6.25 -4.88 -21.98
CA THR A 45 -7.29 -4.55 -22.97
C THR A 45 -8.40 -5.60 -23.08
N ASN A 46 -8.24 -6.75 -22.43
CA ASN A 46 -9.28 -7.76 -22.33
C ASN A 46 -9.26 -8.46 -20.95
N THR A 47 -10.31 -9.23 -20.68
CA THR A 47 -10.51 -9.97 -19.42
C THR A 47 -10.11 -11.44 -19.52
N ASN A 48 -9.41 -11.83 -20.60
CA ASN A 48 -8.96 -13.21 -20.77
C ASN A 48 -7.94 -13.58 -19.68
N ASP A 49 -7.88 -14.87 -19.33
CA ASP A 49 -6.91 -15.37 -18.35
C ASP A 49 -5.45 -15.23 -18.82
N SER A 50 -5.20 -15.32 -20.12
CA SER A 50 -3.86 -15.29 -20.71
C SER A 50 -3.84 -14.74 -22.13
N GLY A 51 -2.65 -14.55 -22.69
CA GLY A 51 -2.43 -14.02 -24.02
C GLY A 51 -2.38 -12.49 -24.07
N SER A 52 -2.10 -11.95 -25.24
CA SER A 52 -1.91 -10.51 -25.45
C SER A 52 -3.11 -9.70 -24.94
N GLY A 53 -2.81 -8.62 -24.20
CA GLY A 53 -3.82 -7.73 -23.60
C GLY A 53 -4.47 -8.24 -22.30
N SER A 54 -4.13 -9.43 -21.80
CA SER A 54 -4.57 -9.91 -20.48
C SER A 54 -3.73 -9.33 -19.34
N LEU A 55 -4.28 -9.30 -18.13
CA LEU A 55 -3.54 -8.94 -16.91
C LEU A 55 -2.34 -9.87 -16.68
N ARG A 56 -2.52 -11.18 -16.90
CA ARG A 56 -1.45 -12.16 -16.76
C ARG A 56 -0.27 -11.83 -17.68
N GLN A 57 -0.55 -11.54 -18.95
CA GLN A 57 0.51 -11.19 -19.90
C GLN A 57 1.18 -9.87 -19.51
N ALA A 58 0.43 -8.85 -19.09
CA ALA A 58 1.00 -7.59 -18.62
C ALA A 58 1.95 -7.76 -17.42
N ILE A 59 1.63 -8.64 -16.46
CA ILE A 59 2.53 -8.96 -15.34
C ILE A 59 3.78 -9.69 -15.82
N LEU A 60 3.64 -10.65 -16.75
CA LEU A 60 4.81 -11.34 -17.32
C LEU A 60 5.73 -10.38 -18.07
N ASP A 61 5.16 -9.47 -18.85
CA ASP A 61 5.93 -8.49 -19.62
C ASP A 61 6.65 -7.48 -18.70
N ALA A 62 5.99 -7.05 -17.61
CA ALA A 62 6.62 -6.20 -16.59
C ALA A 62 7.75 -6.93 -15.86
N ASN A 63 7.54 -8.17 -15.43
CA ASN A 63 8.58 -8.98 -14.79
C ASN A 63 9.81 -9.24 -15.69
N ALA A 64 9.63 -9.21 -17.02
CA ALA A 64 10.69 -9.44 -17.99
C ALA A 64 11.52 -8.18 -18.29
N ARG A 65 11.14 -7.02 -17.75
CA ARG A 65 11.86 -5.76 -17.90
C ARG A 65 12.37 -5.32 -16.54
N SER A 66 13.54 -4.69 -16.54
CA SER A 66 14.08 -4.05 -15.35
C SER A 66 13.61 -2.60 -15.31
N GLY A 67 13.13 -2.14 -14.16
CA GLY A 67 12.86 -0.73 -13.95
C GLY A 67 11.66 -0.53 -13.06
N VAL A 68 10.99 0.60 -13.22
CA VAL A 68 9.66 0.81 -12.63
C VAL A 68 8.67 0.79 -13.78
N ASP A 69 7.87 -0.26 -13.86
CA ASP A 69 6.85 -0.40 -14.89
C ASP A 69 5.47 0.03 -14.38
N VAL A 70 4.55 0.27 -15.32
CA VAL A 70 3.18 0.64 -15.02
C VAL A 70 2.23 -0.27 -15.80
N ILE A 71 1.27 -0.88 -15.10
CA ILE A 71 0.17 -1.63 -15.70
C ILE A 71 -1.12 -0.81 -15.52
N LEU A 72 -1.73 -0.43 -16.65
CA LEU A 72 -3.01 0.28 -16.72
C LEU A 72 -4.09 -0.59 -17.37
N PHE A 73 -5.34 -0.19 -17.20
CA PHE A 73 -6.50 -0.94 -17.70
C PHE A 73 -7.34 -0.09 -18.65
N ASN A 74 -7.60 -0.64 -19.84
CA ASN A 74 -8.51 -0.10 -20.83
C ASN A 74 -9.58 -1.14 -21.17
N LEU A 75 -10.49 -1.36 -20.23
CA LEU A 75 -11.56 -2.37 -20.32
C LEU A 75 -12.97 -1.74 -20.44
N GLY A 76 -13.05 -0.44 -20.70
CA GLY A 76 -14.31 0.33 -20.72
C GLY A 76 -14.62 1.05 -19.40
N SER A 77 -15.85 1.55 -19.29
CA SER A 77 -16.28 2.43 -18.18
C SER A 77 -16.98 1.71 -17.02
N SER A 78 -17.58 0.55 -17.25
CA SER A 78 -18.18 -0.28 -16.20
C SER A 78 -17.12 -1.12 -15.48
N VAL A 79 -17.46 -1.65 -14.31
CA VAL A 79 -16.62 -2.64 -13.63
C VAL A 79 -16.52 -3.89 -14.51
N GLN A 80 -15.29 -4.37 -14.74
CA GLN A 80 -14.99 -5.53 -15.56
C GLN A 80 -14.40 -6.64 -14.69
N THR A 81 -14.85 -7.87 -14.92
CA THR A 81 -14.39 -9.03 -14.16
C THR A 81 -13.27 -9.74 -14.90
N ILE A 82 -12.12 -9.86 -14.25
CA ILE A 82 -11.02 -10.74 -14.67
C ILE A 82 -11.06 -11.96 -13.76
N ARG A 83 -11.19 -13.16 -14.34
CA ARG A 83 -11.18 -14.42 -13.60
C ARG A 83 -9.99 -15.28 -14.05
N PRO A 84 -8.88 -15.30 -13.30
CA PRO A 84 -7.77 -16.19 -13.58
C PRO A 84 -8.19 -17.66 -13.50
N ASN A 85 -7.67 -18.51 -14.38
CA ASN A 85 -7.86 -19.98 -14.37
C ASN A 85 -6.75 -20.73 -13.61
N SER A 86 -5.76 -19.99 -13.13
CA SER A 86 -4.66 -20.44 -12.28
C SER A 86 -4.07 -19.23 -11.56
N ALA A 87 -3.20 -19.44 -10.57
CA ALA A 87 -2.53 -18.36 -9.85
C ALA A 87 -1.92 -17.34 -10.83
N LEU A 88 -2.12 -16.04 -10.56
CA LEU A 88 -1.44 -15.01 -11.34
C LEU A 88 0.09 -15.11 -11.13
N PRO A 89 0.90 -14.68 -12.12
CA PRO A 89 2.35 -14.67 -11.96
C PRO A 89 2.74 -13.83 -10.74
N THR A 90 3.73 -14.30 -9.97
CA THR A 90 4.30 -13.50 -8.88
C THR A 90 4.96 -12.25 -9.47
N ILE A 91 4.78 -11.10 -8.84
CA ILE A 91 5.42 -9.84 -9.23
C ILE A 91 6.87 -9.87 -8.74
N THR A 92 7.82 -9.86 -9.68
CA THR A 92 9.26 -10.02 -9.43
C THR A 92 10.09 -8.81 -9.87
N ASP A 93 9.53 -7.91 -10.69
CA ASP A 93 10.10 -6.59 -10.96
C ASP A 93 9.19 -5.47 -10.42
N THR A 94 9.73 -4.27 -10.25
CA THR A 94 9.00 -3.17 -9.61
C THR A 94 7.91 -2.65 -10.54
N VAL A 95 6.66 -2.67 -10.07
CA VAL A 95 5.53 -2.28 -10.91
C VAL A 95 4.46 -1.53 -10.12
N GLU A 96 3.88 -0.51 -10.74
CA GLU A 96 2.61 0.06 -10.33
C GLU A 96 1.48 -0.57 -11.15
N ILE A 97 0.58 -1.29 -10.51
CA ILE A 97 -0.62 -1.84 -11.14
C ILE A 97 -1.81 -0.98 -10.70
N ASN A 98 -2.39 -0.23 -11.64
CA ASN A 98 -3.40 0.78 -11.34
C ASN A 98 -4.70 0.55 -12.14
N ALA A 99 -5.72 0.03 -11.46
CA ALA A 99 -7.03 -0.30 -11.99
C ALA A 99 -8.12 0.75 -11.72
N LEU A 100 -7.74 1.99 -11.37
CA LEU A 100 -8.71 3.10 -11.22
C LEU A 100 -9.31 3.54 -12.56
N GLY A 101 -8.59 3.36 -13.69
CA GLY A 101 -9.10 3.66 -15.03
C GLY A 101 -9.62 5.09 -15.20
N GLY A 102 -8.98 6.07 -14.56
CA GLY A 102 -9.38 7.48 -14.57
C GLY A 102 -10.37 7.88 -13.47
N SER A 103 -10.85 6.94 -12.65
CA SER A 103 -11.59 7.27 -11.42
C SER A 103 -10.64 7.91 -10.39
N THR A 104 -11.14 8.87 -9.61
CA THR A 104 -10.39 9.42 -8.48
C THR A 104 -10.60 8.56 -7.24
N CYS A 105 -9.57 8.42 -6.43
CA CYS A 105 -9.65 7.83 -5.10
C CYS A 105 -9.03 8.80 -4.07
N ALA A 106 -9.49 10.05 -4.13
CA ALA A 106 -9.08 11.11 -3.22
C ALA A 106 -9.91 11.11 -1.92
N THR A 107 -10.99 10.32 -1.87
CA THR A 107 -11.87 10.15 -0.72
C THR A 107 -12.40 8.72 -0.71
N MET A 108 -12.61 8.15 0.48
CA MET A 108 -13.38 6.91 0.65
C MET A 108 -14.86 7.15 0.29
N PRO A 109 -15.57 6.18 -0.30
CA PRO A 109 -15.11 4.84 -0.65
C PRO A 109 -14.32 4.77 -1.98
N PRO A 110 -13.43 3.78 -2.14
CA PRO A 110 -12.78 3.52 -3.43
C PRO A 110 -13.80 3.08 -4.49
N GLN A 111 -13.57 3.48 -5.75
CA GLN A 111 -14.37 3.04 -6.91
C GLN A 111 -13.51 2.40 -8.01
N PRO A 112 -12.91 1.22 -7.76
CA PRO A 112 -12.21 0.39 -8.75
C PRO A 112 -13.03 0.12 -10.01
N ARG A 113 -12.35 -0.13 -11.14
CA ARG A 113 -13.01 -0.60 -12.37
C ARG A 113 -12.73 -2.07 -12.69
N VAL A 114 -11.92 -2.74 -11.89
CA VAL A 114 -11.55 -4.14 -12.10
C VAL A 114 -11.97 -4.96 -10.90
N LEU A 115 -12.80 -5.98 -11.14
CA LEU A 115 -13.06 -7.06 -10.21
C LEU A 115 -12.15 -8.24 -10.57
N LEU A 116 -11.19 -8.53 -9.70
CA LEU A 116 -10.35 -9.71 -9.79
C LEU A 116 -11.01 -10.83 -8.98
N ASP A 117 -11.66 -11.78 -9.67
CA ASP A 117 -12.37 -12.91 -9.07
C ASP A 117 -11.47 -14.15 -9.05
N GLY A 118 -11.09 -14.60 -7.86
CA GLY A 118 -10.18 -15.73 -7.62
C GLY A 118 -10.82 -17.12 -7.68
N SER A 119 -12.13 -17.23 -7.94
CA SER A 119 -12.84 -18.53 -7.91
C SER A 119 -12.31 -19.58 -8.88
N GLY A 120 -11.56 -19.16 -9.91
CA GLY A 120 -10.88 -20.06 -10.87
C GLY A 120 -9.36 -20.20 -10.65
N ALA A 121 -8.76 -19.49 -9.69
CA ALA A 121 -7.31 -19.35 -9.60
C ALA A 121 -6.58 -20.60 -9.05
N GLY A 122 -7.30 -21.60 -8.55
CA GLY A 122 -6.74 -22.80 -7.93
C GLY A 122 -6.50 -22.65 -6.43
N ASN A 123 -6.06 -23.74 -5.77
CA ASN A 123 -5.88 -23.80 -4.31
C ASN A 123 -4.64 -23.01 -3.83
N GLY A 124 -4.79 -22.28 -2.73
CA GLY A 124 -3.74 -21.41 -2.16
C GLY A 124 -3.36 -20.20 -3.02
N ALA A 125 -4.04 -19.98 -4.15
CA ALA A 125 -3.75 -18.85 -5.03
C ALA A 125 -4.19 -17.55 -4.36
N SER A 126 -3.31 -16.56 -4.35
CA SER A 126 -3.60 -15.20 -3.89
C SER A 126 -3.91 -14.28 -5.07
N GLY A 127 -4.62 -13.17 -4.82
CA GLY A 127 -4.93 -12.19 -5.87
C GLY A 127 -3.67 -11.57 -6.47
N PHE A 128 -2.81 -11.03 -5.61
CA PHE A 128 -1.46 -10.62 -6.00
C PHE A 128 -0.45 -11.17 -5.01
N ARG A 129 0.65 -11.74 -5.52
CA ARG A 129 1.83 -12.10 -4.73
C ARG A 129 3.00 -11.22 -5.16
N ILE A 130 3.54 -10.45 -4.23
CA ILE A 130 4.53 -9.40 -4.49
C ILE A 130 5.86 -9.77 -3.85
N ASN A 131 6.87 -9.98 -4.69
CA ASN A 131 8.26 -10.23 -4.30
C ASN A 131 9.21 -9.12 -4.78
N ALA A 132 8.68 -8.07 -5.41
CA ALA A 132 9.43 -6.90 -5.85
C ALA A 132 9.23 -5.72 -4.90
N ASN A 133 10.32 -5.09 -4.49
CA ASN A 133 10.28 -3.94 -3.61
C ASN A 133 9.59 -2.75 -4.29
N THR A 134 9.00 -1.85 -3.52
CA THR A 134 8.47 -0.55 -4.01
C THR A 134 7.33 -0.64 -5.04
N SER A 135 6.80 -1.84 -5.30
CA SER A 135 5.62 -2.06 -6.12
C SER A 135 4.36 -1.47 -5.48
N ARG A 136 3.37 -1.15 -6.32
CA ARG A 136 2.11 -0.51 -5.92
C ARG A 136 0.92 -1.27 -6.49
N ILE A 137 -0.06 -1.63 -5.66
CA ILE A 137 -1.33 -2.22 -6.09
C ILE A 137 -2.47 -1.25 -5.78
N VAL A 138 -3.13 -0.78 -6.84
CA VAL A 138 -4.10 0.31 -6.74
C VAL A 138 -5.39 -0.02 -7.48
N GLY A 139 -6.54 0.16 -6.81
CA GLY A 139 -7.82 0.30 -7.50
C GLY A 139 -8.48 -1.00 -7.95
N PHE A 140 -8.46 -2.06 -7.14
CA PHE A 140 -9.12 -3.34 -7.44
C PHE A 140 -10.25 -3.68 -6.48
N TYR A 141 -11.29 -4.35 -6.96
CA TYR A 141 -12.02 -5.32 -6.14
C TYR A 141 -11.28 -6.66 -6.20
N ILE A 142 -10.98 -7.29 -5.06
CA ILE A 142 -10.24 -8.58 -5.00
C ILE A 142 -11.03 -9.56 -4.15
N THR A 143 -11.55 -10.63 -4.77
CA THR A 143 -12.54 -11.51 -4.13
C THR A 143 -12.28 -12.98 -4.42
N LYS A 144 -12.77 -13.85 -3.53
CA LYS A 144 -12.86 -15.31 -3.71
C LYS A 144 -11.54 -16.04 -4.02
N PHE A 145 -10.40 -15.47 -3.65
CA PHE A 145 -9.14 -16.20 -3.69
C PHE A 145 -9.11 -17.24 -2.57
N SER A 146 -8.57 -18.42 -2.88
CA SER A 146 -8.40 -19.50 -1.89
C SER A 146 -7.19 -19.30 -0.98
N GLY A 147 -6.29 -18.36 -1.32
CA GLY A 147 -5.25 -17.81 -0.46
C GLY A 147 -5.63 -16.42 0.06
N ASP A 148 -4.67 -15.50 0.03
CA ASP A 148 -4.88 -14.11 0.46
C ASP A 148 -5.45 -13.26 -0.69
N GLY A 149 -6.07 -12.12 -0.36
CA GLY A 149 -6.33 -11.09 -1.38
C GLY A 149 -5.02 -10.56 -1.96
N ILE A 150 -4.09 -10.12 -1.10
CA ILE A 150 -2.76 -9.66 -1.48
C ILE A 150 -1.72 -10.22 -0.49
N THR A 151 -0.68 -10.87 -0.99
CA THR A 151 0.48 -11.29 -0.21
C THR A 151 1.72 -10.47 -0.56
N ILE A 152 2.35 -9.88 0.45
CA ILE A 152 3.51 -8.98 0.31
C ILE A 152 4.72 -9.65 0.97
N ASN A 153 5.72 -10.06 0.18
CA ASN A 153 7.01 -10.60 0.68
C ASN A 153 8.18 -9.68 0.30
N ALA A 154 7.91 -8.39 0.13
CA ALA A 154 8.86 -7.39 -0.34
C ALA A 154 8.73 -6.10 0.47
N ASN A 155 9.75 -5.26 0.41
CA ASN A 155 9.82 -4.03 1.19
C ASN A 155 9.29 -2.82 0.41
N GLY A 156 8.78 -1.81 1.10
CA GLY A 156 8.41 -0.54 0.48
C GLY A 156 7.14 -0.59 -0.36
N VAL A 157 6.34 -1.65 -0.25
CA VAL A 157 5.15 -1.86 -1.08
C VAL A 157 4.03 -0.91 -0.65
N GLY A 158 3.29 -0.38 -1.63
CA GLY A 158 2.11 0.46 -1.40
C GLY A 158 0.83 -0.24 -1.85
N VAL A 159 -0.21 -0.23 -1.01
CA VAL A 159 -1.54 -0.76 -1.35
C VAL A 159 -2.60 0.27 -1.01
N ALA A 160 -3.31 0.77 -2.02
CA ALA A 160 -4.31 1.82 -1.84
C ALA A 160 -5.51 1.64 -2.78
N CYS A 161 -6.65 2.18 -2.41
CA CYS A 161 -7.86 2.22 -3.21
C CYS A 161 -8.44 0.85 -3.60
N ASN A 162 -8.13 -0.19 -2.83
CA ASN A 162 -8.66 -1.52 -3.07
C ASN A 162 -9.89 -1.79 -2.19
N VAL A 163 -10.77 -2.65 -2.68
CA VAL A 163 -11.88 -3.25 -1.94
C VAL A 163 -11.65 -4.76 -1.94
N ILE A 164 -11.29 -5.30 -0.79
CA ILE A 164 -10.78 -6.67 -0.65
C ILE A 164 -11.78 -7.48 0.16
N GLY A 165 -12.36 -8.48 -0.50
CA GLY A 165 -13.37 -9.39 0.04
C GLY A 165 -14.83 -8.93 -0.14
N LEU A 166 -15.09 -7.82 -0.83
CA LEU A 166 -16.45 -7.42 -1.24
C LEU A 166 -16.55 -7.31 -2.76
N ASN A 167 -17.70 -7.69 -3.32
CA ASN A 167 -18.05 -7.42 -4.71
C ASN A 167 -18.32 -5.92 -4.94
N ASN A 168 -18.42 -5.50 -6.22
CA ASN A 168 -18.67 -4.11 -6.59
C ASN A 168 -20.00 -3.50 -6.08
N ASN A 169 -20.94 -4.35 -5.68
CA ASN A 169 -22.22 -3.98 -5.09
C ASN A 169 -22.22 -4.06 -3.55
N GLY A 170 -21.04 -4.30 -2.94
CA GLY A 170 -20.87 -4.39 -1.49
C GLY A 170 -21.31 -5.72 -0.85
N THR A 171 -21.62 -6.75 -1.64
CA THR A 171 -21.91 -8.09 -1.09
C THR A 171 -20.62 -8.83 -0.72
N ALA A 172 -20.72 -9.65 0.32
CA ALA A 172 -19.68 -10.56 0.81
C ALA A 172 -19.13 -11.46 -0.32
N ALA A 173 -17.82 -11.47 -0.46
CA ALA A 173 -17.07 -12.30 -1.40
C ALA A 173 -15.60 -12.47 -0.96
N GLY A 174 -15.42 -12.73 0.33
CA GLY A 174 -14.15 -12.84 1.01
C GLY A 174 -13.15 -13.77 0.35
N ASN A 175 -11.87 -13.48 0.60
CA ASN A 175 -10.80 -14.44 0.36
C ASN A 175 -10.76 -15.43 1.54
N ILE A 176 -10.28 -16.64 1.28
CA ILE A 176 -10.30 -17.73 2.28
C ILE A 176 -9.34 -17.45 3.44
N ASN A 177 -8.21 -16.80 3.19
CA ASN A 177 -7.24 -16.41 4.21
C ASN A 177 -7.30 -14.90 4.49
N TYR A 178 -6.19 -14.20 4.41
CA TYR A 178 -6.09 -12.80 4.80
C TYR A 178 -6.56 -11.89 3.66
N GLY A 179 -7.16 -10.75 3.99
CA GLY A 179 -7.38 -9.70 2.99
C GLY A 179 -6.03 -9.21 2.45
N ILE A 180 -5.14 -8.81 3.36
CA ILE A 180 -3.78 -8.41 3.04
C ILE A 180 -2.81 -9.05 4.04
N LYS A 181 -1.80 -9.76 3.53
CA LYS A 181 -0.68 -10.30 4.31
C LYS A 181 0.59 -9.52 4.06
N ILE A 182 1.25 -9.07 5.13
CA ILE A 182 2.50 -8.30 5.11
C ILE A 182 3.62 -9.10 5.75
N GLY A 183 4.57 -9.55 4.95
CA GLY A 183 5.83 -10.17 5.37
C GLY A 183 7.08 -9.32 5.12
N GLY A 184 6.91 -8.10 4.59
CA GLY A 184 7.99 -7.16 4.31
C GLY A 184 7.94 -5.91 5.19
N ASN A 185 9.01 -5.11 5.14
CA ASN A 185 9.15 -3.87 5.91
C ASN A 185 8.77 -2.64 5.08
N ASN A 186 8.54 -1.51 5.75
CA ASN A 186 8.26 -0.23 5.09
C ASN A 186 7.02 -0.27 4.17
N THR A 187 6.07 -1.16 4.43
CA THR A 187 4.83 -1.30 3.66
C THR A 187 3.82 -0.25 4.10
N ILE A 188 3.13 0.38 3.15
CA ILE A 188 2.05 1.33 3.43
C ILE A 188 0.73 0.75 2.90
N ILE A 189 -0.20 0.49 3.81
CA ILE A 189 -1.57 0.10 3.48
C ILE A 189 -2.51 1.28 3.73
N GLY A 190 -3.06 1.81 2.65
CA GLY A 190 -3.99 2.94 2.62
C GLY A 190 -3.33 4.19 2.07
N TRP A 191 -3.34 5.30 2.82
CA TRP A 191 -3.00 6.61 2.24
C TRP A 191 -1.58 6.67 1.63
N LEU A 192 -1.52 6.85 0.31
CA LEU A 192 -0.30 6.94 -0.52
C LEU A 192 -0.40 8.18 -1.42
N GLY A 193 0.14 9.31 -0.97
CA GLY A 193 0.06 10.57 -1.70
C GLY A 193 -1.38 11.06 -1.82
N SER A 194 -1.94 11.15 -3.03
CA SER A 194 -3.34 11.57 -3.23
C SER A 194 -4.35 10.41 -3.16
N LEU A 195 -3.90 9.17 -3.00
CA LEU A 195 -4.74 7.97 -2.99
C LEU A 195 -5.15 7.62 -1.56
N THR A 196 -6.43 7.36 -1.33
CA THR A 196 -6.98 7.11 0.02
C THR A 196 -7.38 5.65 0.25
N GLY A 197 -6.84 5.05 1.31
CA GLY A 197 -7.44 3.93 2.03
C GLY A 197 -7.70 2.64 1.25
N ASN A 198 -8.07 1.58 1.96
CA ASN A 198 -8.64 0.36 1.39
C ASN A 198 -9.89 -0.01 2.19
N VAL A 199 -10.78 -0.81 1.59
CA VAL A 199 -11.82 -1.54 2.30
C VAL A 199 -11.38 -3.00 2.40
N VAL A 200 -11.31 -3.58 3.59
CA VAL A 200 -10.88 -4.97 3.81
C VAL A 200 -11.86 -5.69 4.73
N SER A 201 -12.70 -6.54 4.15
CA SER A 201 -13.91 -7.07 4.78
C SER A 201 -14.23 -8.48 4.31
N ASP A 202 -14.96 -9.27 5.09
CA ASP A 202 -15.40 -10.65 4.77
C ASP A 202 -14.26 -11.68 4.55
N ASN A 203 -13.00 -11.33 4.82
CA ASN A 203 -11.87 -12.28 4.76
C ASN A 203 -11.77 -13.08 6.07
N SER A 204 -10.86 -14.07 6.15
CA SER A 204 -10.60 -14.74 7.43
C SER A 204 -10.02 -13.77 8.46
N PHE A 205 -8.94 -13.06 8.12
CA PHE A 205 -8.47 -11.87 8.84
C PHE A 205 -8.43 -10.70 7.88
N GLY A 206 -8.53 -9.47 8.38
CA GLY A 206 -8.42 -8.28 7.54
C GLY A 206 -6.99 -8.07 7.03
N ILE A 207 -6.18 -7.35 7.79
CA ILE A 207 -4.78 -7.05 7.48
C ILE A 207 -3.89 -7.71 8.52
N VAL A 208 -2.96 -8.57 8.08
CA VAL A 208 -2.07 -9.32 8.98
C VAL A 208 -0.61 -8.98 8.67
N ILE A 209 0.16 -8.71 9.70
CA ILE A 209 1.63 -8.58 9.66
C ILE A 209 2.23 -9.82 10.31
N GLU A 210 3.11 -10.51 9.59
CA GLU A 210 3.88 -11.66 10.07
C GLU A 210 5.36 -11.44 9.74
N ASP A 211 6.29 -11.77 10.63
CA ASP A 211 7.74 -11.77 10.36
C ASP A 211 8.33 -10.43 9.86
N ALA A 212 7.63 -9.29 10.03
CA ALA A 212 8.09 -7.98 9.59
C ALA A 212 8.46 -7.08 10.78
N PHE A 213 9.64 -6.45 10.72
CA PHE A 213 10.29 -5.90 11.90
C PHE A 213 10.27 -4.37 12.00
N SER A 214 9.92 -3.64 10.93
CA SER A 214 9.91 -2.18 10.99
C SER A 214 9.15 -1.47 9.87
N GLY A 215 8.67 -0.27 10.20
CA GLY A 215 8.29 0.76 9.22
C GLY A 215 6.97 0.51 8.51
N ASN A 216 6.20 -0.50 8.91
CA ASN A 216 4.90 -0.78 8.32
C ASN A 216 3.85 0.19 8.86
N VAL A 217 3.01 0.72 7.97
CA VAL A 217 1.97 1.69 8.31
C VAL A 217 0.64 1.26 7.71
N ILE A 218 -0.36 1.06 8.56
CA ILE A 218 -1.75 0.79 8.18
C ILE A 218 -2.57 2.03 8.53
N ARG A 219 -3.07 2.77 7.54
CA ARG A 219 -3.73 4.05 7.78
C ARG A 219 -4.83 4.38 6.78
N GLY A 220 -5.88 5.04 7.23
CA GLY A 220 -6.98 5.50 6.38
C GLY A 220 -7.83 4.39 5.78
N ASN A 221 -7.82 3.18 6.36
CA ASN A 221 -8.55 2.02 5.85
C ASN A 221 -9.90 1.82 6.58
N PHE A 222 -10.86 1.20 5.89
CA PHE A 222 -12.08 0.65 6.47
C PHE A 222 -11.93 -0.87 6.55
N ILE A 223 -12.02 -1.43 7.75
CA ILE A 223 -11.68 -2.83 8.02
C ILE A 223 -12.83 -3.48 8.79
N GLY A 224 -13.48 -4.46 8.15
CA GLY A 224 -14.66 -5.19 8.70
C GLY A 224 -16.00 -4.48 8.48
N THR A 225 -16.05 -3.43 7.66
CA THR A 225 -17.28 -2.67 7.39
C THR A 225 -17.74 -2.78 5.95
N THR A 226 -18.93 -2.28 5.66
CA THR A 226 -19.37 -1.96 4.29
C THR A 226 -18.39 -1.00 3.60
N ILE A 227 -18.49 -0.91 2.26
CA ILE A 227 -17.61 -0.09 1.42
C ILE A 227 -17.54 1.38 1.89
N ASP A 228 -18.66 1.93 2.37
CA ASP A 228 -18.80 3.30 2.88
C ASP A 228 -18.51 3.44 4.38
N GLY A 229 -18.18 2.35 5.09
CA GLY A 229 -17.87 2.36 6.52
C GLY A 229 -19.07 2.56 7.44
N SER A 230 -20.30 2.38 6.94
CA SER A 230 -21.53 2.68 7.69
C SER A 230 -22.17 1.46 8.37
N GLY A 231 -21.87 0.24 7.91
CA GLY A 231 -22.43 -1.00 8.43
C GLY A 231 -21.42 -2.15 8.50
N ASP A 232 -21.90 -3.30 8.98
CA ASP A 232 -21.11 -4.49 9.26
C ASP A 232 -20.89 -5.38 8.01
N ARG A 233 -19.61 -5.68 7.76
CA ARG A 233 -19.12 -6.73 6.85
C ARG A 233 -17.83 -7.33 7.44
N GLY A 234 -17.89 -7.76 8.68
CA GLY A 234 -16.74 -8.26 9.45
C GLY A 234 -15.81 -9.19 8.69
N ASN A 235 -14.52 -9.11 8.99
CA ASN A 235 -13.65 -10.27 8.78
C ASN A 235 -14.00 -11.32 9.84
N LYS A 236 -13.78 -12.61 9.54
CA LYS A 236 -14.17 -13.74 10.40
C LYS A 236 -13.34 -13.85 11.69
N ASN A 237 -12.23 -13.15 11.74
CA ASN A 237 -11.34 -12.97 12.89
C ASN A 237 -10.97 -11.48 12.96
N ALA A 238 -9.80 -11.16 13.52
CA ALA A 238 -9.42 -9.78 13.78
C ALA A 238 -9.33 -8.92 12.51
N GLY A 239 -9.64 -7.64 12.69
CA GLY A 239 -9.49 -6.64 11.62
C GLY A 239 -8.02 -6.41 11.27
N VAL A 240 -7.19 -6.14 12.29
CA VAL A 240 -5.73 -6.01 12.13
C VAL A 240 -5.03 -6.99 13.08
N GLY A 241 -4.21 -7.88 12.54
CA GLY A 241 -3.38 -8.80 13.31
C GLY A 241 -1.90 -8.47 13.19
N ILE A 242 -1.18 -8.36 14.30
CA ILE A 242 0.28 -8.23 14.34
C ILE A 242 0.81 -9.43 15.11
N ALA A 243 1.50 -10.35 14.44
CA ALA A 243 1.84 -11.65 14.99
C ALA A 243 3.28 -12.09 14.68
N PHE A 244 3.71 -13.17 15.32
CA PHE A 244 4.96 -13.89 15.05
C PHE A 244 6.21 -13.00 15.04
N GLY A 245 6.40 -12.24 16.12
CA GLY A 245 7.56 -11.37 16.28
C GLY A 245 7.54 -10.11 15.41
N ALA A 246 6.41 -9.77 14.77
CA ALA A 246 6.28 -8.53 14.02
C ALA A 246 6.34 -7.28 14.93
N THR A 247 7.16 -6.30 14.55
CA THR A 247 7.45 -5.12 15.40
C THR A 247 7.42 -3.82 14.62
N GLY A 248 7.27 -2.69 15.33
CA GLY A 248 7.46 -1.37 14.73
C GLY A 248 6.40 -1.01 13.68
N THR A 249 5.19 -1.56 13.81
CA THR A 249 4.05 -1.24 12.95
C THR A 249 3.25 -0.09 13.55
N THR A 250 2.85 0.87 12.71
CA THR A 250 1.91 1.94 13.07
C THR A 250 0.54 1.65 12.46
N VAL A 251 -0.47 1.52 13.31
CA VAL A 251 -1.88 1.42 12.93
C VAL A 251 -2.54 2.77 13.24
N GLY A 252 -2.81 3.54 12.19
CA GLY A 252 -3.43 4.86 12.22
C GLY A 252 -2.41 5.99 12.17
N GLY A 253 -2.68 7.09 12.89
CA GLY A 253 -1.84 8.30 12.89
C GLY A 253 -2.53 9.51 13.52
N SER A 254 -1.89 10.67 13.44
CA SER A 254 -2.33 11.89 14.16
C SER A 254 -3.33 12.75 13.37
N ILE A 255 -3.47 12.54 12.06
CA ILE A 255 -4.39 13.30 11.20
C ILE A 255 -5.61 12.46 10.82
N THR A 256 -6.73 13.13 10.52
CA THR A 256 -7.98 12.45 10.13
C THR A 256 -7.81 11.51 8.94
N ALA A 257 -6.94 11.83 7.98
CA ALA A 257 -6.68 10.97 6.82
C ALA A 257 -5.95 9.66 7.17
N ASP A 258 -5.25 9.61 8.31
CA ASP A 258 -4.56 8.39 8.75
C ASP A 258 -5.49 7.45 9.53
N ARG A 259 -6.66 7.93 9.98
CA ARG A 259 -7.59 7.17 10.82
C ARG A 259 -8.10 5.92 10.12
N ASN A 260 -7.85 4.75 10.70
CA ASN A 260 -8.59 3.55 10.31
C ASN A 260 -9.93 3.48 11.03
N VAL A 261 -10.90 2.83 10.38
CA VAL A 261 -12.16 2.37 10.97
C VAL A 261 -12.06 0.85 11.05
N ILE A 262 -11.96 0.31 12.27
CA ILE A 262 -11.69 -1.11 12.53
C ILE A 262 -12.85 -1.67 13.36
N SER A 263 -13.83 -2.21 12.68
CA SER A 263 -15.17 -2.40 13.24
C SER A 263 -15.87 -3.59 12.59
N GLY A 264 -16.85 -4.18 13.28
CA GLY A 264 -17.65 -5.29 12.76
C GLY A 264 -16.90 -6.62 12.64
N ASN A 265 -15.64 -6.70 13.05
CA ASN A 265 -14.88 -7.95 12.94
C ASN A 265 -15.40 -8.99 13.93
N ASP A 266 -15.40 -10.26 13.52
CA ASP A 266 -15.96 -11.39 14.26
C ASP A 266 -15.06 -11.87 15.41
N THR A 267 -13.94 -11.18 15.67
CA THR A 267 -13.19 -11.25 16.95
C THR A 267 -12.77 -9.84 17.41
N GLU A 268 -11.48 -9.54 17.50
CA GLU A 268 -10.93 -8.27 17.94
C GLU A 268 -10.88 -7.23 16.82
N GLY A 269 -10.88 -5.95 17.18
CA GLY A 269 -10.51 -4.91 16.23
C GLY A 269 -9.04 -5.01 15.83
N VAL A 270 -8.15 -4.85 16.82
CA VAL A 270 -6.70 -4.97 16.66
C VAL A 270 -6.18 -6.04 17.62
N TYR A 271 -5.47 -7.02 17.08
CA TYR A 271 -4.95 -8.17 17.82
C TYR A 271 -3.42 -8.22 17.70
N LEU A 272 -2.72 -8.06 18.83
CA LEU A 272 -1.26 -8.07 18.89
C LEU A 272 -0.78 -9.28 19.68
N ILE A 273 -0.10 -10.22 19.01
CA ILE A 273 0.25 -11.52 19.60
C ILE A 273 1.65 -12.02 19.29
N SER A 274 2.07 -13.06 20.03
CA SER A 274 3.21 -13.92 19.70
C SER A 274 4.51 -13.14 19.54
N ASP A 275 4.93 -12.46 20.61
CA ASP A 275 6.18 -11.70 20.73
C ASP A 275 6.28 -10.47 19.81
N GLY A 276 5.16 -10.01 19.23
CA GLY A 276 5.14 -8.73 18.52
C GLY A 276 5.24 -7.56 19.48
N GLY A 277 6.10 -6.56 19.22
CA GLY A 277 6.28 -5.44 20.16
C GLY A 277 6.60 -4.11 19.50
N ASN A 278 6.70 -3.03 20.29
CA ASN A 278 7.02 -1.69 19.77
C ASN A 278 6.05 -1.21 18.68
N ASN A 279 4.79 -1.66 18.72
CA ASN A 279 3.77 -1.23 17.77
C ASN A 279 3.01 -0.01 18.33
N GLN A 280 2.52 0.84 17.43
CA GLN A 280 1.70 1.98 17.80
C GLN A 280 0.32 1.85 17.18
N VAL A 281 -0.73 1.87 18.01
CA VAL A 281 -2.12 1.97 17.55
C VAL A 281 -2.63 3.34 17.97
N SER A 282 -2.81 4.27 17.04
CA SER A 282 -3.16 5.67 17.34
C SER A 282 -4.16 6.27 16.36
N GLY A 283 -5.05 7.13 16.86
CA GLY A 283 -5.99 7.90 16.05
C GLY A 283 -7.07 7.09 15.31
N ASN A 284 -7.34 5.85 15.73
CA ASN A 284 -8.30 4.96 15.07
C ASN A 284 -9.71 5.10 15.65
N PHE A 285 -10.72 4.74 14.85
CA PHE A 285 -12.07 4.41 15.31
C PHE A 285 -12.20 2.89 15.38
N ILE A 286 -12.54 2.37 16.55
CA ILE A 286 -12.61 0.92 16.81
C ILE A 286 -13.97 0.58 17.42
N GLY A 287 -14.76 -0.23 16.71
CA GLY A 287 -16.14 -0.57 17.08
C GLY A 287 -17.18 0.50 16.71
N LEU A 288 -16.81 1.46 15.86
CA LEU A 288 -17.62 2.59 15.42
C LEU A 288 -17.77 2.61 13.89
N ASN A 289 -18.80 3.29 13.39
CA ASN A 289 -18.88 3.65 11.98
C ASN A 289 -17.83 4.72 11.59
N ALA A 290 -17.66 4.96 10.29
CA ALA A 290 -16.68 5.93 9.78
C ALA A 290 -16.91 7.38 10.25
N ALA A 291 -18.17 7.75 10.55
CA ALA A 291 -18.51 9.05 11.12
C ALA A 291 -18.18 9.15 12.62
N GLY A 292 -17.91 8.03 13.29
CA GLY A 292 -17.76 7.97 14.74
C GLY A 292 -19.05 8.31 15.48
N THR A 293 -20.22 8.01 14.95
CA THR A 293 -21.51 8.38 15.58
C THR A 293 -22.28 7.18 16.10
N SER A 294 -22.17 6.03 15.44
CA SER A 294 -22.88 4.80 15.78
C SER A 294 -21.93 3.62 15.94
N GLY A 295 -22.33 2.62 16.73
CA GLY A 295 -21.56 1.39 16.92
C GLY A 295 -21.66 0.43 15.74
N ILE A 296 -20.52 -0.13 15.37
CA ILE A 296 -20.40 -1.33 14.54
C ILE A 296 -19.44 -2.24 15.32
N PRO A 297 -19.94 -2.95 16.33
CA PRO A 297 -19.11 -3.56 17.36
C PRO A 297 -18.23 -4.66 16.75
N ASN A 298 -16.94 -4.72 17.13
CA ASN A 298 -16.23 -5.99 17.02
C ASN A 298 -16.82 -6.95 18.07
N THR A 299 -16.84 -8.25 17.77
CA THR A 299 -17.57 -9.23 18.60
C THR A 299 -16.82 -9.64 19.87
N LEU A 300 -15.53 -9.30 19.96
CA LEU A 300 -14.70 -9.32 21.16
C LEU A 300 -14.05 -7.93 21.34
N ASN A 301 -12.85 -7.88 21.92
CA ASN A 301 -12.14 -6.69 22.35
C ASN A 301 -11.90 -5.70 21.20
N GLY A 302 -11.88 -4.39 21.53
CA GLY A 302 -11.42 -3.39 20.55
C GLY A 302 -9.94 -3.55 20.21
N ILE A 303 -9.10 -3.67 21.24
CA ILE A 303 -7.66 -3.96 21.12
C ILE A 303 -7.31 -5.02 22.15
N PHE A 304 -6.58 -6.05 21.76
CA PHE A 304 -6.13 -7.13 22.65
C PHE A 304 -4.65 -7.44 22.44
N PHE A 305 -3.97 -7.75 23.55
CA PHE A 305 -2.54 -8.10 23.60
C PHE A 305 -2.40 -9.46 24.26
N GLU A 306 -1.63 -10.34 23.64
CA GLU A 306 -1.21 -11.62 24.20
C GLU A 306 0.28 -11.80 23.93
N ASP A 307 1.11 -11.91 24.97
CA ASP A 307 2.57 -12.03 24.83
C ASP A 307 3.17 -10.96 23.90
N SER A 308 2.86 -9.68 24.17
CA SER A 308 3.18 -8.55 23.29
C SER A 308 3.61 -7.31 24.09
N ASP A 309 4.89 -6.92 23.96
CA ASP A 309 5.52 -5.91 24.82
C ASP A 309 5.78 -4.56 24.14
N ASN A 310 5.89 -3.50 24.95
CA ASN A 310 6.30 -2.15 24.52
C ASN A 310 5.39 -1.50 23.46
N ASN A 311 4.11 -1.85 23.43
CA ASN A 311 3.14 -1.24 22.52
C ASN A 311 2.58 0.07 23.06
N THR A 312 2.29 1.01 22.16
CA THR A 312 1.70 2.31 22.49
C THR A 312 0.28 2.42 21.96
N ILE A 313 -0.68 2.67 22.85
CA ILE A 313 -2.09 2.86 22.49
C ILE A 313 -2.48 4.32 22.67
N GLY A 314 -2.60 4.99 21.53
CA GLY A 314 -2.82 6.40 21.42
C GLY A 314 -1.52 7.18 21.20
N GLY A 315 -1.47 8.37 21.80
CA GLY A 315 -0.33 9.26 21.77
C GLY A 315 -0.65 10.56 22.51
N THR A 316 0.34 11.44 22.64
CA THR A 316 0.21 12.70 23.39
C THR A 316 -0.21 13.87 22.53
N ARG A 317 -0.15 13.75 21.19
CA ARG A 317 -0.55 14.82 20.28
C ARG A 317 -2.05 14.75 20.00
N SER A 318 -2.61 15.90 19.64
CA SER A 318 -3.98 15.99 19.14
C SER A 318 -4.19 15.03 17.96
N GLY A 319 -5.28 14.25 18.01
CA GLY A 319 -5.63 13.30 16.96
C GLY A 319 -5.02 11.90 17.11
N GLU A 320 -4.03 11.71 17.98
CA GLU A 320 -3.42 10.38 18.21
C GLU A 320 -4.28 9.49 19.14
N GLY A 321 -5.29 10.04 19.83
CA GLY A 321 -6.19 9.25 20.68
C GLY A 321 -7.09 8.30 19.88
N ASN A 322 -7.11 7.01 20.24
CA ASN A 322 -8.09 6.07 19.69
C ASN A 322 -9.47 6.32 20.29
N ARG A 323 -10.52 6.18 19.47
CA ARG A 323 -11.89 6.12 19.94
C ARG A 323 -12.37 4.67 19.88
N ILE A 324 -12.43 4.04 21.04
CA ILE A 324 -12.78 2.63 21.19
C ILE A 324 -14.12 2.56 21.92
N ALA A 325 -15.16 2.08 21.24
CA ALA A 325 -16.51 2.02 21.80
C ALA A 325 -17.31 0.87 21.19
N PHE A 326 -18.37 0.44 21.88
CA PHE A 326 -19.35 -0.57 21.44
C PHE A 326 -18.84 -2.01 21.24
N ASN A 327 -17.52 -2.25 21.20
CA ASN A 327 -16.94 -3.60 21.18
C ASN A 327 -17.49 -4.46 22.34
N ARG A 328 -17.52 -5.78 22.14
CA ARG A 328 -18.00 -6.73 23.14
C ARG A 328 -16.82 -7.26 23.99
N GLU A 329 -17.15 -7.94 25.08
CA GLU A 329 -16.20 -8.59 26.00
C GLU A 329 -16.25 -10.11 25.84
#